data_AF-A0A6C0ADN2-F1
#
_entry.id   AF-A0A6C0ADN2-F1
#
_cell.length_a   1.000
_cell.length_b   1.000
_cell.length_c   1.000
_cell.angle_alpha   90.00
_cell.angle_beta   90.00
_cell.angle_gamma   90.00
#
_symmetry.space_group_name_H-M   'P 1'
#
loop_
_entity.id
_entity.type
_entity.pdbx_description
1 polymer ?
#
loop_
_entity_poly.entity_id
_entity_poly.type
_entity_poly.pdbx_seq_one_letter_code
_entity_poly.pdbx_strand_id
1 'polypeptide(L)'
;MFFSFILNMIGYKISTSVFKAFEKQHIGIFPHTSKMEFCILILALLSTDLRKKICFCVAEKYMRIPVLSQIILYFGGFFVIKGSGVTLSTIEFLKKNPDKILFISPEGSLRAREWRTGFLYISKGANIPIIICGIDFSDHTFKSINDEIHVDDVKETLKICQEKFSNSGIAPLYPECSYPRIKLPKNTVTSYLPFKGKMFIFILLVFLMKIIFF
;
A
#
# COMPACT_ATOMS: atom_id res chain seq x y z
N MET A 1 12.33 -13.66 3.66
CA MET A 1 12.67 -14.34 4.94
C MET A 1 12.67 -13.38 6.13
N PHE A 2 13.51 -12.34 6.19
CA PHE A 2 13.56 -11.41 7.33
C PHE A 2 12.25 -10.61 7.56
N PHE A 3 11.72 -9.96 6.52
CA PHE A 3 10.47 -9.17 6.66
C PHE A 3 9.26 -10.05 6.98
N SER A 4 9.18 -11.25 6.40
CA SER A 4 8.15 -12.25 6.70
C SER A 4 8.19 -12.66 8.17
N PHE A 5 9.39 -12.81 8.75
CA PHE A 5 9.57 -13.09 10.17
C PHE A 5 9.08 -11.95 11.06
N ILE A 6 9.44 -10.69 10.75
CA ILE A 6 8.93 -9.51 11.47
C ILE A 6 7.39 -9.48 11.44
N LEU A 7 6.79 -9.64 10.26
CA LEU A 7 5.34 -9.61 10.07
C LEU A 7 4.65 -10.73 10.87
N ASN A 8 5.19 -11.94 10.84
CA ASN A 8 4.68 -13.04 11.66
C ASN A 8 4.78 -12.73 13.17
N MET A 9 5.85 -12.09 13.63
CA MET A 9 6.00 -11.68 15.04
C MET A 9 5.01 -10.59 15.45
N ILE A 10 4.71 -9.66 14.56
CA ILE A 10 3.63 -8.68 14.77
C ILE A 10 2.24 -9.24 14.47
N GLY A 11 2.14 -10.55 14.15
CA GLY A 11 0.91 -11.31 13.98
C GLY A 11 0.19 -11.11 12.64
N TYR A 12 0.87 -10.59 11.63
CA TYR A 12 0.35 -10.45 10.27
C TYR A 12 0.59 -11.73 9.47
N LYS A 13 -0.45 -12.18 8.78
CA LYS A 13 -0.42 -13.36 7.92
C LYS A 13 -0.37 -12.92 6.46
N ILE A 14 0.84 -12.95 5.90
CA ILE A 14 1.07 -12.60 4.50
C ILE A 14 0.96 -13.87 3.65
N SER A 15 -0.19 -14.08 3.01
CA SER A 15 -0.34 -15.15 2.02
C SER A 15 0.26 -14.71 0.69
N THR A 16 1.23 -15.46 0.17
CA THR A 16 1.86 -15.20 -1.13
C THR A 16 0.86 -15.25 -2.29
N SER A 17 -0.24 -16.01 -2.14
CA SER A 17 -1.29 -16.13 -3.16
C SER A 17 -1.96 -14.81 -3.52
N VAL A 18 -2.04 -13.87 -2.58
CA VAL A 18 -2.63 -12.53 -2.77
C VAL A 18 -1.77 -11.68 -3.70
N PHE A 19 -0.48 -12.00 -3.80
CA PHE A 19 0.46 -11.29 -4.66
C PHE A 19 0.53 -11.85 -6.08
N LYS A 20 -0.15 -12.98 -6.37
CA LYS A 20 -0.23 -13.53 -7.74
C LYS A 20 -0.88 -12.55 -8.71
N ALA A 21 -1.84 -11.75 -8.22
CA ALA A 21 -2.47 -10.70 -9.02
C ALA A 21 -1.44 -9.65 -9.51
N PHE A 22 -0.30 -9.54 -8.84
CA PHE A 22 0.79 -8.61 -9.15
C PHE A 22 1.95 -9.29 -9.90
N GLU A 23 1.73 -10.40 -10.62
CA GLU A 23 2.77 -10.99 -11.47
C GLU A 23 3.05 -10.14 -12.72
N LYS A 24 2.01 -9.49 -13.26
CA LYS A 24 2.09 -8.52 -14.37
C LYS A 24 2.17 -7.07 -13.86
N GLN A 25 2.42 -6.15 -14.79
CA GLN A 25 2.39 -4.72 -14.52
C GLN A 25 0.99 -4.25 -14.11
N HIS A 26 0.88 -3.65 -12.92
CA HIS A 26 -0.39 -3.17 -12.37
C HIS A 26 -0.21 -1.86 -11.59
N ILE A 27 -1.32 -1.16 -11.40
CA ILE A 27 -1.43 -0.08 -10.42
C ILE A 27 -2.24 -0.60 -9.22
N GLY A 28 -1.56 -0.89 -8.11
CA GLY A 28 -2.18 -1.24 -6.85
C GLY A 28 -2.67 0.02 -6.14
N ILE A 29 -3.98 0.23 -6.10
CA ILE A 29 -4.54 1.28 -5.24
C ILE A 29 -4.67 0.76 -3.82
N PHE A 30 -4.19 1.57 -2.88
CA PHE A 30 -4.18 1.27 -1.45
C PHE A 30 -4.78 2.45 -0.67
N PRO A 31 -6.09 2.45 -0.47
CA PRO A 31 -6.76 3.42 0.39
C PRO A 31 -6.26 3.23 1.83
N HIS A 32 -5.90 4.32 2.49
CA HIS A 32 -5.37 4.23 3.84
C HIS A 32 -5.96 5.30 4.77
N THR A 33 -6.13 4.92 6.04
CA THR A 33 -6.63 5.84 7.07
C THR A 33 -5.53 6.29 8.03
N SER A 34 -4.38 5.61 8.03
CA SER A 34 -3.22 5.92 8.84
C SER A 34 -1.89 5.68 8.12
N LYS A 35 -0.85 6.41 8.55
CA LYS A 35 0.54 6.20 8.09
C LYS A 35 1.06 4.81 8.41
N MET A 36 0.59 4.23 9.51
CA MET A 36 1.01 2.90 9.94
C MET A 36 0.63 1.84 8.92
N GLU A 37 -0.50 2.02 8.23
CA GLU A 37 -0.94 1.08 7.20
C GLU A 37 0.04 1.08 6.02
N PHE A 38 0.52 2.25 5.60
CA PHE A 38 1.56 2.34 4.58
C PHE A 38 2.85 1.65 5.01
N CYS A 39 3.30 1.83 6.27
CA CYS A 39 4.50 1.16 6.77
C CYS A 39 4.35 -0.37 6.74
N ILE A 40 3.21 -0.90 7.19
CA ILE A 40 2.95 -2.34 7.20
C ILE A 40 2.80 -2.86 5.77
N LEU A 41 2.19 -2.10 4.86
CA LEU A 41 2.10 -2.44 3.45
C LEU A 41 3.49 -2.60 2.82
N ILE A 42 4.38 -1.64 3.05
CA ILE A 42 5.76 -1.74 2.54
C ILE A 42 6.46 -2.97 3.11
N LEU A 43 6.34 -3.24 4.41
CA LEU A 43 6.91 -4.46 5.01
C LEU A 43 6.33 -5.72 4.37
N ALA A 44 5.01 -5.78 4.16
CA ALA A 44 4.32 -6.86 3.49
C ALA A 44 4.88 -7.09 2.09
N LEU A 45 4.97 -6.04 1.29
CA LEU A 45 5.48 -6.10 -0.07
C LEU A 45 6.95 -6.54 -0.12
N LEU A 46 7.80 -6.01 0.77
CA LEU A 46 9.22 -6.39 0.91
C LEU A 46 9.42 -7.84 1.36
N SER A 47 8.40 -8.45 1.97
CA SER A 47 8.43 -9.86 2.38
C SER A 47 8.20 -10.84 1.22
N THR A 48 7.85 -10.33 0.04
CA THR A 48 7.52 -11.10 -1.17
C THR A 48 8.60 -10.98 -2.24
N ASP A 49 8.52 -11.84 -3.26
CA ASP A 49 9.38 -11.77 -4.44
C ASP A 49 9.13 -10.53 -5.32
N LEU A 50 8.06 -9.76 -5.04
CA LEU A 50 7.77 -8.50 -5.70
C LEU A 50 8.69 -7.37 -5.24
N ARG A 51 9.56 -7.58 -4.24
CA ARG A 51 10.48 -6.56 -3.68
C ARG A 51 11.13 -5.68 -4.75
N LYS A 52 11.59 -6.27 -5.86
CA LYS A 52 12.29 -5.55 -6.94
C LYS A 52 11.35 -4.88 -7.95
N LYS A 53 10.07 -5.28 -7.97
CA LYS A 53 9.03 -4.77 -8.87
C LYS A 53 8.28 -3.58 -8.28
N ILE A 54 8.20 -3.47 -6.96
CA ILE A 54 7.43 -2.41 -6.29
C ILE A 54 8.00 -1.03 -6.63
N CYS A 55 7.09 -0.11 -6.94
CA CYS A 55 7.37 1.30 -7.05
C CYS A 55 6.26 2.10 -6.35
N PHE A 56 6.61 3.17 -5.63
CA PHE A 56 5.65 4.07 -4.99
C PHE A 56 6.17 5.51 -4.99
N CYS A 57 5.25 6.46 -5.06
CA CYS A 57 5.57 7.88 -5.06
C CYS A 57 5.71 8.43 -3.63
N VAL A 58 6.81 9.13 -3.35
CA VAL A 58 7.04 9.79 -2.06
C VAL A 58 7.13 11.30 -2.21
N ALA A 59 6.59 12.03 -1.23
CA ALA A 59 6.70 13.49 -1.21
C ALA A 59 8.17 13.95 -1.08
N GLU A 60 8.53 14.97 -1.86
CA GLU A 60 9.90 15.50 -1.96
C GLU A 60 10.58 15.79 -0.63
N LYS A 61 9.83 16.31 0.36
CA LYS A 61 10.37 16.60 1.69
C LYS A 61 11.05 15.40 2.35
N TYR A 62 10.60 14.17 2.08
CA TYR A 62 11.21 12.95 2.61
C TYR A 62 12.47 12.56 1.85
N MET A 63 12.56 12.92 0.56
CA MET A 63 13.73 12.69 -0.28
C MET A 63 14.86 13.69 0.00
N ARG A 64 14.55 14.84 0.61
CA ARG A 64 15.56 15.83 1.05
C ARG A 64 16.32 15.39 2.31
N ILE A 65 15.91 14.31 2.97
CA ILE A 65 16.58 13.76 4.16
C ILE A 65 17.53 12.65 3.68
N PRO A 66 18.87 12.81 3.74
CA PRO A 66 19.81 11.91 3.05
C PRO A 66 19.70 10.43 3.44
N VAL A 67 19.61 10.14 4.74
CA VAL A 67 19.49 8.76 5.23
C VAL A 67 18.15 8.16 4.84
N LEU A 68 17.08 8.94 4.98
CA LEU A 68 15.73 8.49 4.66
C LEU A 68 15.55 8.26 3.16
N SER A 69 16.15 9.09 2.31
CA SER A 69 16.04 8.96 0.85
C SER A 69 16.73 7.70 0.36
N GLN A 70 17.89 7.33 0.90
CA GLN A 70 18.57 6.07 0.60
C GLN A 70 17.71 4.87 0.99
N ILE A 71 17.09 4.90 2.18
CA ILE A 71 16.20 3.84 2.65
C ILE A 71 14.99 3.70 1.72
N ILE A 72 14.37 4.82 1.33
CA ILE A 72 13.21 4.83 0.42
C ILE A 72 13.60 4.20 -0.93
N LEU A 73 14.71 4.63 -1.53
CA LEU A 73 15.19 4.09 -2.81
C LEU A 73 15.51 2.59 -2.73
N TYR A 74 16.13 2.15 -1.62
CA TYR A 74 16.47 0.74 -1.39
C TYR A 74 15.25 -0.18 -1.32
N PHE A 75 14.11 0.35 -0.86
CA PHE A 75 12.86 -0.39 -0.75
C PHE A 75 11.93 -0.24 -1.96
N GLY A 76 12.44 0.28 -3.08
CA GLY A 76 11.68 0.43 -4.32
C GLY A 76 10.89 1.74 -4.39
N GLY A 77 11.06 2.65 -3.44
CA GLY A 77 10.53 4.00 -3.56
C GLY A 77 11.22 4.71 -4.71
N PHE A 78 10.46 5.42 -5.53
CA PHE A 78 11.01 6.28 -6.56
C PHE A 78 10.42 7.67 -6.39
N PHE A 79 11.25 8.66 -6.62
CA PHE A 79 10.84 10.03 -6.49
C PHE A 79 10.21 10.49 -7.80
N VAL A 80 9.00 11.05 -7.70
CA VAL A 80 8.37 11.79 -8.80
C VAL A 80 8.24 13.24 -8.34
N ILE A 81 8.78 14.15 -9.15
CA ILE A 81 8.79 15.59 -8.87
C ILE A 81 7.35 16.07 -8.72
N LYS A 82 7.01 16.66 -7.55
CA LYS A 82 5.68 17.24 -7.33
C LYS A 82 5.45 18.42 -8.28
N GLY A 83 4.28 18.45 -8.93
CA GLY A 83 3.86 19.52 -9.84
C GLY A 83 2.80 19.04 -10.83
N SER A 84 2.46 19.87 -11.82
CA SER A 84 1.57 19.53 -12.94
C SER A 84 2.06 18.34 -13.80
N GLY A 85 3.30 17.88 -13.58
CA GLY A 85 3.94 16.79 -14.32
C GLY A 85 4.02 15.43 -13.63
N VAL A 86 3.52 15.24 -12.39
CA VAL A 86 3.63 13.95 -11.67
C VAL A 86 2.99 12.80 -12.45
N THR A 87 1.77 13.03 -12.97
CA THR A 87 1.03 12.04 -13.74
C THR A 87 1.81 11.62 -14.99
N LEU A 88 2.27 12.59 -15.79
CA LEU A 88 2.99 12.34 -17.05
C LEU A 88 4.32 11.63 -16.81
N SER A 89 5.13 12.11 -15.86
CA SER A 89 6.40 11.48 -15.52
C SER A 89 6.22 10.06 -14.96
N THR A 90 5.15 9.79 -14.21
CA THR A 90 4.82 8.43 -13.76
C THR A 90 4.42 7.53 -14.92
N ILE A 91 3.65 8.04 -15.89
CA ILE A 91 3.30 7.30 -17.11
C ILE A 91 4.55 6.94 -17.90
N GLU A 92 5.45 7.90 -18.13
CA GLU A 92 6.72 7.65 -18.85
C GLU A 92 7.60 6.64 -18.12
N PHE A 93 7.70 6.75 -16.79
CA PHE A 93 8.42 5.80 -15.97
C PHE A 93 7.86 4.38 -16.11
N LEU A 94 6.54 4.21 -15.98
CA LEU A 94 5.91 2.90 -16.06
C LEU A 94 6.03 2.29 -17.47
N LYS A 95 5.90 3.10 -18.53
CA LYS A 95 6.12 2.63 -19.91
C LYS A 95 7.55 2.14 -20.15
N LYS A 96 8.55 2.78 -19.53
CA LYS A 96 9.96 2.38 -19.63
C LYS A 96 10.31 1.17 -18.76
N ASN A 97 9.49 0.85 -17.76
CA ASN A 97 9.77 -0.19 -16.77
C ASN A 97 8.58 -1.16 -16.64
N PRO A 98 8.37 -2.07 -17.62
CA PRO A 98 7.21 -2.96 -17.68
C PRO A 98 7.18 -4.00 -16.54
N ASP A 99 8.27 -4.17 -15.79
CA ASP A 99 8.35 -5.01 -14.61
C ASP A 99 7.84 -4.32 -13.33
N LYS A 100 7.60 -3.00 -13.37
CA LYS A 100 7.28 -2.19 -12.18
C LYS A 100 5.79 -2.10 -11.87
N ILE A 101 5.47 -2.22 -10.60
CA ILE A 101 4.10 -2.21 -10.07
C ILE A 101 3.95 -1.00 -9.17
N LEU A 102 3.07 -0.09 -9.57
CA LEU A 102 2.86 1.15 -8.84
C LEU A 102 1.87 0.94 -7.70
N PHE A 103 2.31 1.15 -6.47
CA PHE A 103 1.42 1.27 -5.32
C PHE A 103 1.15 2.74 -5.04
N ILE A 104 -0.12 3.14 -5.06
CA ILE A 104 -0.53 4.53 -4.87
C ILE A 104 -1.79 4.63 -4.00
N SER A 105 -1.79 5.56 -3.05
CA SER A 105 -3.00 5.91 -2.31
C SER A 105 -3.86 6.86 -3.15
N PRO A 106 -5.14 6.54 -3.39
CA PRO A 106 -6.03 7.42 -4.14
C PRO A 106 -6.32 8.73 -3.40
N GLU A 107 -6.17 8.80 -2.08
CA GLU A 107 -6.30 10.04 -1.29
C GLU A 107 -5.14 11.03 -1.56
N GLY A 108 -3.99 10.53 -2.02
CA GLY A 108 -2.79 11.31 -2.36
C GLY A 108 -2.09 11.99 -1.17
N SER A 109 -2.63 11.86 0.04
CA SER A 109 -2.01 12.32 1.29
C SER A 109 -2.38 11.38 2.42
N LEU A 110 -1.51 11.26 3.42
CA LEU A 110 -1.67 10.41 4.61
C LEU A 110 -2.83 10.81 5.56
N ARG A 111 -3.81 11.60 5.08
CA ARG A 111 -5.05 11.94 5.77
C ARG A 111 -6.21 11.46 4.90
N ALA A 112 -7.15 10.80 5.54
CA ALA A 112 -8.50 10.53 5.04
C ALA A 112 -9.08 11.72 4.28
N ARG A 113 -9.22 11.58 2.97
CA ARG A 113 -9.77 12.61 2.06
C ARG A 113 -10.50 11.91 0.92
N GLU A 114 -11.31 12.70 0.21
CA GLU A 114 -11.86 12.25 -1.05
C GLU A 114 -10.76 11.80 -2.01
N TRP A 115 -11.04 10.73 -2.74
CA TRP A 115 -10.11 10.17 -3.70
C TRP A 115 -9.84 11.15 -4.84
N ARG A 116 -8.57 11.32 -5.16
CA ARG A 116 -8.09 12.07 -6.31
C ARG A 116 -8.06 11.16 -7.53
N THR A 117 -8.24 11.73 -8.70
CA THR A 117 -8.30 10.98 -9.97
C THR A 117 -6.92 10.73 -10.61
N GLY A 118 -5.83 11.16 -9.99
CA GLY A 118 -4.48 11.06 -10.57
C GLY A 118 -4.08 9.64 -10.99
N PHE A 119 -4.40 8.64 -10.16
CA PHE A 119 -4.11 7.23 -10.47
C PHE A 119 -4.86 6.71 -11.70
N LEU A 120 -6.08 7.23 -11.97
CA LEU A 120 -6.87 6.88 -13.15
C LEU A 120 -6.24 7.42 -14.43
N TYR A 121 -5.73 8.66 -14.39
CA TYR A 121 -5.00 9.23 -15.51
C TYR A 121 -3.68 8.49 -15.75
N ILE A 122 -2.98 8.04 -14.69
CA ILE A 122 -1.78 7.21 -14.83
C ILE A 122 -2.14 5.87 -15.50
N SER A 123 -3.17 5.19 -15.02
CA SER A 123 -3.65 3.92 -15.59
C SER A 123 -4.02 4.06 -17.06
N LYS A 124 -4.85 5.05 -17.40
CA LYS A 124 -5.28 5.32 -18.78
C LYS A 124 -4.11 5.69 -19.69
N GLY A 125 -3.21 6.56 -19.23
CA GLY A 125 -2.07 7.03 -20.03
C GLY A 125 -0.98 5.97 -20.23
N ALA A 126 -0.82 5.05 -19.27
CA ALA A 126 0.13 3.95 -19.32
C ALA A 126 -0.47 2.66 -19.92
N ASN A 127 -1.80 2.58 -20.06
CA ASN A 127 -2.54 1.37 -20.41
C ASN A 127 -2.27 0.20 -19.44
N ILE A 128 -2.31 0.50 -18.14
CA ILE A 128 -2.02 -0.47 -17.06
C ILE A 128 -3.28 -0.64 -16.20
N PRO A 129 -3.77 -1.88 -15.97
CA PRO A 129 -4.95 -2.12 -15.14
C PRO A 129 -4.71 -1.79 -13.67
N ILE A 130 -5.80 -1.43 -12.99
CA ILE A 130 -5.82 -1.12 -11.56
C ILE A 130 -6.28 -2.35 -10.78
N ILE A 131 -5.63 -2.60 -9.65
CA ILE A 131 -6.04 -3.58 -8.64
C ILE A 131 -6.27 -2.86 -7.32
N ILE A 132 -7.36 -3.18 -6.64
CA ILE A 132 -7.62 -2.68 -5.28
C ILE A 132 -6.96 -3.65 -4.29
N CYS A 133 -6.15 -3.12 -3.39
CA CYS A 133 -5.48 -3.91 -2.38
C CYS A 133 -5.38 -3.18 -1.04
N GLY A 134 -5.14 -3.93 0.02
CA GLY A 134 -4.93 -3.37 1.34
C GLY A 134 -4.66 -4.43 2.38
N ILE A 135 -4.52 -3.94 3.60
CA ILE A 135 -4.37 -4.79 4.77
C ILE A 135 -5.70 -4.73 5.50
N ASP A 136 -6.23 -5.90 5.80
CA ASP A 136 -7.38 -6.03 6.68
C ASP A 136 -6.87 -6.06 8.12
N PHE A 137 -7.11 -4.99 8.86
CA PHE A 137 -6.68 -4.81 10.25
C PHE A 137 -7.59 -5.53 11.26
N SER A 138 -8.67 -6.16 10.80
CA SER A 138 -9.50 -7.02 11.65
C SER A 138 -8.92 -8.44 11.78
N ASP A 139 -8.33 -8.97 10.69
CA ASP A 139 -7.74 -10.32 10.66
C ASP A 139 -6.21 -10.32 10.42
N HIS A 140 -5.62 -9.14 10.23
CA HIS A 140 -4.19 -8.89 10.01
C HIS A 140 -3.64 -9.61 8.77
N THR A 141 -4.43 -9.65 7.70
CA THR A 141 -4.05 -10.24 6.41
C THR A 141 -3.91 -9.19 5.31
N PHE A 142 -3.03 -9.44 4.35
CA PHE A 142 -3.02 -8.68 3.11
C PHE A 142 -4.11 -9.23 2.19
N LYS A 143 -4.89 -8.35 1.55
CA LYS A 143 -5.99 -8.69 0.65
C LYS A 143 -5.90 -7.89 -0.64
N SER A 144 -6.27 -8.52 -1.75
CA SER A 144 -6.48 -7.89 -3.05
C SER A 144 -7.83 -8.30 -3.60
N ILE A 145 -8.49 -7.39 -4.30
CA ILE A 145 -9.64 -7.71 -5.12
C ILE A 145 -9.07 -8.18 -6.46
N ASN A 146 -9.19 -9.48 -6.76
CA ASN A 146 -8.65 -10.09 -7.98
C ASN A 146 -9.49 -9.77 -9.22
N ASP A 147 -9.69 -8.49 -9.48
CA ASP A 147 -10.50 -7.97 -10.56
C ASP A 147 -9.77 -6.77 -11.18
N GLU A 148 -9.23 -6.97 -12.38
CA GLU A 148 -8.46 -5.96 -13.12
C GLU A 148 -9.43 -4.87 -13.61
N ILE A 149 -9.19 -3.63 -13.19
CA ILE A 149 -10.03 -2.49 -13.56
C ILE A 149 -9.31 -1.68 -14.64
N HIS A 150 -9.88 -1.66 -15.85
CA HIS A 150 -9.44 -0.79 -16.94
C HIS A 150 -10.18 0.55 -16.91
N VAL A 151 -9.51 1.62 -17.37
CA VAL A 151 -10.04 2.98 -17.32
C VAL A 151 -10.48 3.44 -18.71
N ASP A 152 -11.78 3.33 -18.99
CA ASP A 152 -12.39 3.88 -20.19
C ASP A 152 -12.83 5.34 -19.95
N ASP A 153 -13.76 5.54 -19.02
CA ASP A 153 -14.16 6.86 -18.50
C ASP A 153 -13.65 7.06 -17.06
N VAL A 154 -13.03 8.22 -16.81
CA VAL A 154 -12.39 8.52 -15.51
C VAL A 154 -13.42 8.66 -14.39
N LYS A 155 -14.57 9.29 -14.66
CA LYS A 155 -15.58 9.54 -13.61
C LYS A 155 -16.32 8.26 -13.25
N GLU A 156 -16.67 7.46 -14.25
CA GLU A 156 -17.31 6.16 -14.06
C GLU A 156 -16.36 5.19 -13.35
N THR A 157 -15.11 5.09 -13.82
CA THR A 157 -14.13 4.18 -13.20
C THR A 157 -13.83 4.58 -11.76
N LEU A 158 -13.81 5.88 -11.43
CA LEU A 158 -13.69 6.32 -10.04
C LEU A 158 -14.79 5.74 -9.16
N LYS A 159 -16.05 5.80 -9.61
CA LYS A 159 -17.20 5.23 -8.87
C LYS A 159 -17.08 3.72 -8.73
N ILE A 160 -16.70 3.02 -9.81
CA ILE A 160 -16.48 1.56 -9.79
C ILE A 160 -15.42 1.20 -8.74
N CYS A 161 -14.28 1.88 -8.73
CA CYS A 161 -13.22 1.62 -7.75
C CYS A 161 -13.69 1.90 -6.32
N GLN A 162 -14.42 3.00 -6.11
CA GLN A 162 -14.97 3.36 -4.82
C GLN A 162 -15.98 2.32 -4.31
N GLU A 163 -16.89 1.86 -5.17
CA GLU A 163 -17.88 0.86 -4.84
C GLU A 163 -17.24 -0.49 -4.52
N LYS A 164 -16.31 -0.95 -5.37
CA LYS A 164 -15.55 -2.19 -5.12
C LYS A 164 -14.79 -2.12 -3.81
N PHE A 165 -14.14 -1.00 -3.51
CA PHE A 165 -13.45 -0.83 -2.23
C PHE A 165 -14.42 -0.81 -1.04
N SER A 166 -15.55 -0.10 -1.14
CA SER A 166 -16.57 -0.05 -0.08
C SER A 166 -17.14 -1.43 0.26
N ASN A 167 -17.27 -2.30 -0.75
CA ASN A 167 -17.79 -3.67 -0.60
C ASN A 167 -16.67 -4.72 -0.41
N SER A 168 -15.39 -4.32 -0.34
CA SER A 168 -14.25 -5.25 -0.32
C SER A 168 -14.09 -6.05 0.97
N GLY A 169 -14.65 -5.55 2.07
CA GLY A 169 -14.42 -6.09 3.41
C GLY A 169 -12.99 -5.89 3.94
N ILE A 170 -12.11 -5.18 3.22
CA ILE A 170 -10.73 -4.89 3.66
C ILE A 170 -10.76 -3.80 4.73
N ALA A 171 -10.91 -4.19 5.99
CA ALA A 171 -11.05 -3.23 7.09
C ALA A 171 -9.76 -2.40 7.29
N PRO A 172 -9.78 -1.07 7.04
CA PRO A 172 -8.62 -0.22 7.31
C PRO A 172 -8.44 -0.02 8.83
N LEU A 173 -7.34 0.61 9.26
CA LEU A 173 -7.07 0.76 10.69
C LEU A 173 -8.13 1.61 11.41
N TYR A 174 -8.63 2.66 10.76
CA TYR A 174 -9.68 3.56 11.25
C TYR A 174 -10.83 3.63 10.24
N PRO A 175 -11.74 2.65 10.20
CA PRO A 175 -12.84 2.57 9.22
C PRO A 175 -13.71 3.84 9.13
N GLU A 176 -13.91 4.53 10.25
CA GLU A 176 -14.64 5.78 10.35
C GLU A 176 -13.98 6.94 9.60
N CYS A 177 -12.66 6.86 9.40
CA CYS A 177 -11.88 7.80 8.61
C CYS A 177 -11.76 7.35 7.14
N SER A 178 -12.35 6.24 6.74
CA SER A 178 -12.25 5.79 5.35
C SER A 178 -13.16 6.58 4.41
N TYR A 179 -12.67 6.90 3.22
CA TYR A 179 -13.46 7.39 2.11
C TYR A 179 -13.16 6.55 0.87
N PRO A 180 -14.16 6.02 0.16
CA PRO A 180 -15.56 5.92 0.58
C PRO A 180 -15.68 5.06 1.85
N ARG A 181 -16.77 5.24 2.60
CA ARG A 181 -16.99 4.43 3.80
C ARG A 181 -17.07 2.95 3.43
N ILE A 182 -16.31 2.14 4.14
CA ILE A 182 -16.32 0.70 3.97
C ILE A 182 -17.50 0.06 4.70
N LYS A 183 -18.15 -0.91 4.08
CA LYS A 183 -19.23 -1.68 4.70
C LYS A 183 -18.64 -2.84 5.49
N LEU A 184 -18.57 -2.68 6.81
CA LEU A 184 -18.08 -3.69 7.73
C LEU A 184 -19.19 -4.16 8.68
N PRO A 185 -19.13 -5.39 9.21
CA PRO A 185 -19.98 -5.82 10.32
C PRO A 185 -19.91 -4.84 11.50
N LYS A 186 -21.04 -4.59 12.19
CA LYS A 186 -21.16 -3.58 13.26
C LYS A 186 -20.12 -3.70 14.39
N ASN A 187 -19.63 -4.90 14.66
CA ASN A 187 -18.69 -5.18 15.76
C ASN A 187 -17.25 -5.42 15.26
N THR A 188 -16.91 -4.96 14.06
CA THR A 188 -15.56 -5.10 13.52
C THR A 188 -14.60 -4.27 14.36
N VAL A 189 -13.63 -4.93 14.97
CA VAL A 189 -12.54 -4.29 15.71
C VAL A 189 -11.30 -4.32 14.85
N THR A 190 -10.67 -3.17 14.67
CA THR A 190 -9.43 -3.01 13.91
C THR A 190 -8.31 -2.60 14.83
N SER A 191 -7.10 -3.14 14.60
CA SER A 191 -5.94 -2.84 15.42
C SER A 191 -4.66 -2.98 14.64
N TYR A 192 -3.65 -2.18 14.96
CA TYR A 192 -2.34 -2.29 14.33
C TYR A 192 -1.54 -3.51 14.85
N LEU A 193 -1.84 -4.00 16.06
CA LEU A 193 -1.30 -5.21 16.64
C LEU A 193 -2.47 -6.14 17.03
N PRO A 194 -2.40 -7.44 16.67
CA PRO A 194 -3.43 -8.41 17.05
C PRO A 194 -3.42 -8.72 18.56
N PHE A 195 -2.34 -8.31 19.25
CA PHE A 195 -2.17 -8.49 20.68
C PHE A 195 -2.22 -7.14 21.40
N LYS A 196 -2.81 -7.12 22.61
CA LYS A 196 -2.82 -5.94 23.49
C LYS A 196 -1.38 -5.60 23.95
N GLY A 197 -0.63 -4.82 23.16
CA GLY A 197 0.53 -3.96 23.50
C GLY A 197 1.75 -4.54 24.23
N LYS A 198 1.59 -5.37 25.25
CA LYS A 198 2.66 -5.80 26.18
C LYS A 198 3.63 -6.81 25.58
N MET A 199 3.15 -7.70 24.71
CA MET A 199 3.98 -8.74 24.11
C MET A 199 4.95 -8.20 23.06
N PHE A 200 4.57 -7.15 22.34
CA PHE A 200 5.41 -6.50 21.32
C PHE A 200 6.58 -5.73 21.94
N ILE A 201 6.36 -5.02 23.05
CA ILE A 201 7.43 -4.32 23.79
C ILE A 201 8.48 -5.31 24.27
N PHE A 202 8.05 -6.47 24.80
CA PHE A 202 8.95 -7.53 25.24
C PHE A 202 9.79 -8.08 24.08
N ILE A 203 9.16 -8.36 22.94
CA ILE A 203 9.82 -8.84 21.73
C ILE A 203 10.82 -7.83 21.16
N LEU A 204 10.44 -6.55 21.11
CA LEU A 204 11.30 -5.46 20.63
C LEU A 204 12.51 -5.25 21.56
N LEU A 205 12.31 -5.34 22.88
CA LEU A 205 13.40 -5.31 23.88
C LEU A 205 14.38 -6.47 23.68
N VAL A 206 13.89 -7.70 23.51
CA VAL A 206 14.73 -8.87 23.25
C VAL A 206 15.52 -8.74 21.94
N PHE A 207 14.91 -8.15 20.92
CA PHE A 207 15.57 -7.92 19.63
C PHE A 207 16.64 -6.82 19.69
N LEU A 208 16.36 -5.70 20.38
CA LEU A 208 17.35 -4.65 20.64
C LEU A 208 18.53 -5.15 21.46
N MET A 209 18.29 -6.02 22.46
CA MET A 209 19.37 -6.67 23.20
C MET A 209 20.26 -7.51 22.28
N LYS A 210 19.70 -8.24 21.31
CA LYS A 210 20.52 -9.05 20.38
C LYS A 210 21.42 -8.23 19.43
N ILE A 211 21.04 -6.98 19.11
CA ILE A 211 21.84 -6.08 18.27
C ILE A 211 22.95 -5.39 19.08
N ILE A 212 22.78 -5.26 20.39
CA ILE A 212 23.77 -4.62 21.29
C ILE A 212 24.84 -5.62 21.74
N PHE A 213 24.50 -6.92 21.83
CA PHE A 213 25.38 -7.97 22.35
C PHE A 213 26.04 -8.87 21.28
N PHE A 214 26.00 -8.49 20.00
CA PHE A 214 26.72 -9.10 18.87
C PHE A 214 27.19 -8.02 17.91
#